data_AF-A0A3A0ERR4-F1
#
_entry.id   AF-A0A3A0ERR4-F1
#
_cell.length_a   1.000
_cell.length_b   1.000
_cell.length_c   1.000
_cell.angle_alpha   90.00
_cell.angle_beta   90.00
_cell.angle_gamma   90.00
#
_symmetry.space_group_name_H-M   'P 1'
#
loop_
_entity.id
_entity.type
_entity.pdbx_description
1 polymer ?
#
loop_
_entity_poly.entity_id
_entity_poly.type
_entity_poly.pdbx_seq_one_letter_code
_entity_poly.pdbx_strand_id
1 'polypeptide(L)'
;MARRQPMKRAAALMLLTLAATPAAADDPYVRAKAGFAAYERGDYKAAVAQFEAALAAKPDLPLAWAQLGYAYRKLSRDGAAAHAFRQALRAGITDNRYGYRREVQTLENHFDASAYLIYRQAALSDGLLAAAGPSLAQSQGGVELAWTPPRIGFRDGRRLQIFGRLAWGHSDDFALQEDSAQAGVGVRYKPWRDHNLVFSGERLAAVGSAARDDWMLRASYSWDTGYDLQPEEKSWTYATLYLDAAMIDPADPDLLLAGEARYGRALRIFGGAYGPAVLATPHLVIAGNVQKDDFHTTALVEAGPGLSAKLFFADAPESAHGGTLELLVQYRVKIGGDSAGGSGMVATMVVQY
;
A
#
# COMPACT_ATOMS: atom_id res chain seq x y z
N MET A 1 7.41 11.90 -13.61
CA MET A 1 6.64 12.96 -14.31
C MET A 1 5.15 12.72 -14.07
N ALA A 2 4.53 13.55 -13.23
CA ALA A 2 3.13 13.43 -12.87
C ALA A 2 2.23 13.71 -14.09
N ARG A 3 1.62 12.67 -14.66
CA ARG A 3 0.45 12.83 -15.53
C ARG A 3 -0.67 13.39 -14.65
N ARG A 4 -0.84 14.71 -14.71
CA ARG A 4 -2.04 15.41 -14.24
C ARG A 4 -3.24 14.72 -14.89
N GLN A 5 -4.04 14.02 -14.10
CA GLN A 5 -5.32 13.48 -14.56
C GLN A 5 -6.18 14.62 -15.11
N PRO A 6 -6.73 14.49 -16.33
CA PRO A 6 -7.54 15.53 -16.95
C PRO A 6 -8.99 15.47 -16.41
N MET A 7 -9.19 15.71 -15.11
CA MET A 7 -10.54 15.87 -14.52
C MET A 7 -10.89 17.35 -14.19
N LYS A 8 -10.23 18.33 -14.82
CA LYS A 8 -10.42 19.75 -14.45
C LYS A 8 -11.24 20.62 -15.40
N ARG A 9 -11.84 20.12 -16.49
CA ARG A 9 -12.53 21.03 -17.45
C ARG A 9 -13.91 20.63 -17.97
N ALA A 10 -14.30 19.35 -17.96
CA ALA A 10 -15.61 18.98 -18.51
C ALA A 10 -16.78 19.22 -17.55
N ALA A 11 -16.62 18.97 -16.24
CA ALA A 11 -17.69 19.19 -15.26
C ALA A 11 -17.84 20.64 -14.81
N ALA A 12 -16.79 21.46 -14.95
CA ALA A 12 -16.78 22.86 -14.51
C ALA A 12 -17.58 23.80 -15.43
N LEU A 13 -17.87 23.39 -16.66
CA LEU A 13 -18.42 24.27 -17.69
C LEU A 13 -19.95 24.24 -17.81
N MET A 14 -20.66 23.36 -17.11
CA MET A 14 -22.11 23.21 -17.29
C MET A 14 -22.97 24.07 -16.35
N LEU A 15 -22.39 24.90 -15.50
CA LEU A 15 -23.12 25.53 -14.38
C LEU A 15 -22.82 27.01 -14.17
N LEU A 16 -22.37 27.75 -15.18
CA LEU A 16 -22.11 29.18 -15.05
C LEU A 16 -23.23 30.01 -15.70
N THR A 17 -24.29 30.30 -14.93
CA THR A 17 -24.93 31.62 -14.77
C THR A 17 -26.29 31.48 -14.09
N LEU A 18 -26.44 31.94 -12.86
CA LEU A 18 -27.65 32.64 -12.40
C LEU A 18 -27.35 33.39 -11.09
N ALA A 19 -27.77 34.64 -11.01
CA ALA A 19 -27.78 35.40 -9.77
C ALA A 19 -28.74 34.73 -8.78
N ALA A 20 -28.24 34.35 -7.60
CA ALA A 20 -29.01 33.61 -6.61
C ALA A 20 -30.03 34.52 -5.90
N THR A 21 -31.31 34.26 -6.12
CA THR A 21 -32.40 34.73 -5.26
C THR A 21 -32.46 33.88 -3.98
N PRO A 22 -33.06 34.35 -2.87
CA PRO A 22 -33.18 33.56 -1.64
C PRO A 22 -33.89 32.20 -1.83
N ALA A 23 -34.76 32.05 -2.84
CA ALA A 23 -35.37 30.77 -3.20
C ALA A 23 -34.38 29.80 -3.89
N ALA A 24 -33.36 30.31 -4.58
CA ALA A 24 -32.28 29.50 -5.16
C ALA A 24 -31.25 29.04 -4.11
N ALA A 25 -31.20 29.69 -2.92
CA ALA A 25 -30.33 29.26 -1.83
C ALA A 25 -30.80 27.96 -1.16
N ASP A 26 -32.07 27.58 -1.33
CA ASP A 26 -32.65 26.33 -0.83
C ASP A 26 -32.60 25.18 -1.84
N ASP A 27 -32.14 25.44 -3.07
CA ASP A 27 -31.91 24.39 -4.06
C ASP A 27 -30.74 23.48 -3.62
N PRO A 28 -30.96 22.16 -3.46
CA PRO A 28 -29.90 21.22 -3.08
C PRO A 28 -28.70 21.24 -4.04
N TYR A 29 -28.91 21.52 -5.33
CA TYR A 29 -27.81 21.63 -6.30
C TYR A 29 -26.95 22.89 -6.08
N VAL A 30 -27.59 24.01 -5.73
CA VAL A 30 -26.88 25.26 -5.38
C VAL A 30 -26.08 25.07 -4.10
N ARG A 31 -26.66 24.43 -3.07
CA ARG A 31 -25.96 24.08 -1.83
C ARG A 31 -24.78 23.14 -2.09
N ALA A 32 -24.95 22.09 -2.88
CA ALA A 32 -23.86 21.20 -3.26
C ALA A 32 -22.72 21.97 -3.94
N LYS A 33 -23.05 22.87 -4.89
CA LYS A 33 -22.06 23.72 -5.58
C LYS A 33 -21.33 24.66 -4.63
N ALA A 34 -22.02 25.23 -3.64
CA ALA A 34 -21.40 26.03 -2.58
C ALA A 34 -20.44 25.16 -1.73
N GLY A 35 -20.81 23.92 -1.45
CA GLY A 35 -19.96 22.93 -0.77
C GLY A 35 -18.68 22.63 -1.54
N PHE A 36 -18.78 22.40 -2.85
CA PHE A 36 -17.61 22.26 -3.72
C PHE A 36 -16.70 23.49 -3.68
N ALA A 37 -17.28 24.69 -3.79
CA ALA A 37 -16.51 25.92 -3.77
C ALA A 37 -15.81 26.11 -2.40
N ALA A 38 -16.46 25.76 -1.30
CA ALA A 38 -15.86 25.78 0.04
C ALA A 38 -14.71 24.74 0.16
N TYR A 39 -14.90 23.53 -0.38
CA TYR A 39 -13.89 22.49 -0.40
C TYR A 39 -12.62 22.92 -1.16
N GLU A 40 -12.77 23.51 -2.34
CA GLU A 40 -11.64 24.03 -3.14
C GLU A 40 -10.88 25.16 -2.44
N ARG A 41 -11.56 25.94 -1.58
CA ARG A 41 -10.93 26.96 -0.72
C ARG A 41 -10.27 26.37 0.54
N GLY A 42 -10.37 25.07 0.78
CA GLY A 42 -9.88 24.41 1.99
C GLY A 42 -10.77 24.61 3.23
N ASP A 43 -11.94 25.24 3.09
CA ASP A 43 -12.90 25.37 4.18
C ASP A 43 -13.78 24.11 4.26
N TYR A 44 -13.19 23.04 4.77
CA TYR A 44 -13.84 21.73 4.85
C TYR A 44 -15.03 21.72 5.81
N LYS A 45 -15.04 22.59 6.83
CA LYS A 45 -16.19 22.69 7.75
C LYS A 45 -17.41 23.30 7.04
N ALA A 46 -17.20 24.38 6.29
CA ALA A 46 -18.27 24.95 5.47
C ALA A 46 -18.69 23.98 4.35
N ALA A 47 -17.75 23.26 3.75
CA ALA A 47 -18.05 22.23 2.74
C ALA A 47 -18.98 21.15 3.30
N VAL A 48 -18.66 20.60 4.48
CA VAL A 48 -19.53 19.63 5.18
C VAL A 48 -20.93 20.21 5.38
N ALA A 49 -21.04 21.40 5.97
CA ALA A 49 -22.35 22.01 6.25
C ALA A 49 -23.20 22.19 4.99
N GLN A 50 -22.59 22.61 3.87
CA GLN A 50 -23.30 22.79 2.60
C GLN A 50 -23.71 21.47 1.95
N PHE A 51 -22.84 20.45 1.98
CA PHE A 51 -23.19 19.13 1.46
C PHE A 51 -24.27 18.45 2.31
N GLU A 52 -24.20 18.54 3.64
CA GLU A 52 -25.23 18.01 4.53
C GLU A 52 -26.58 18.68 4.30
N ALA A 53 -26.61 20.01 4.14
CA ALA A 53 -27.85 20.73 3.82
C ALA A 53 -28.41 20.32 2.43
N ALA A 54 -27.55 20.13 1.43
CA ALA A 54 -27.96 19.61 0.12
C ALA A 54 -28.57 18.20 0.23
N LEU A 55 -27.93 17.32 0.99
CA LEU A 55 -28.35 15.93 1.17
C LEU A 55 -29.59 15.78 2.06
N ALA A 56 -29.81 16.71 2.99
CA ALA A 56 -31.05 16.77 3.77
C ALA A 56 -32.26 17.10 2.89
N ALA A 57 -32.09 17.99 1.90
CA ALA A 57 -33.13 18.34 0.93
C ALA A 57 -33.28 17.28 -0.18
N LYS A 58 -32.17 16.67 -0.62
CA LYS A 58 -32.17 15.60 -1.62
C LYS A 58 -31.12 14.53 -1.30
N PRO A 59 -31.51 13.41 -0.66
CA PRO A 59 -30.60 12.34 -0.29
C PRO A 59 -29.99 11.58 -1.48
N ASP A 60 -30.66 11.60 -2.64
CA ASP A 60 -30.23 10.94 -3.87
C ASP A 60 -29.34 11.87 -4.72
N LEU A 61 -28.19 12.25 -4.15
CA LEU A 61 -27.13 12.99 -4.82
C LEU A 61 -25.79 12.26 -4.60
N PRO A 62 -25.47 11.26 -5.45
CA PRO A 62 -24.30 10.40 -5.23
C PRO A 62 -22.99 11.17 -5.16
N LEU A 63 -22.85 12.19 -6.02
CA LEU A 63 -21.67 13.03 -6.05
C LEU A 63 -21.55 13.91 -4.78
N ALA A 64 -22.66 14.42 -4.23
CA ALA A 64 -22.63 15.19 -2.99
C ALA A 64 -22.20 14.31 -1.81
N TRP A 65 -22.67 13.06 -1.73
CA TRP A 65 -22.19 12.08 -0.75
C TRP A 65 -20.69 11.81 -0.87
N ALA A 66 -20.17 11.61 -2.09
CA ALA A 66 -18.74 11.37 -2.29
C ALA A 66 -17.88 12.56 -1.83
N GLN A 67 -18.31 13.79 -2.13
CA GLN A 67 -17.59 15.00 -1.73
C GLN A 67 -17.70 15.27 -0.24
N LEU A 68 -18.84 14.96 0.38
CA LEU A 68 -18.98 14.95 1.83
C LEU A 68 -17.98 13.98 2.46
N GLY A 69 -17.80 12.79 1.89
CA GLY A 69 -16.79 11.82 2.31
C GLY A 69 -15.37 12.39 2.29
N TYR A 70 -14.99 13.05 1.19
CA TYR A 70 -13.69 13.72 1.10
C TYR A 70 -13.53 14.87 2.10
N ALA A 71 -14.56 15.70 2.29
CA ALA A 71 -14.55 16.78 3.27
C ALA A 71 -14.38 16.24 4.70
N TYR A 72 -15.07 15.13 5.03
CA TYR A 72 -14.92 14.46 6.30
C TYR A 72 -13.52 13.86 6.51
N ARG A 73 -12.94 13.25 5.47
CA ARG A 73 -11.57 12.73 5.53
C ARG A 73 -10.56 13.84 5.82
N LYS A 74 -10.73 15.00 5.18
CA LYS A 74 -9.89 16.19 5.43
C LYS A 74 -9.98 16.71 6.85
N LEU A 75 -11.12 16.50 7.51
CA LEU A 75 -11.34 16.82 8.92
C LEU A 75 -10.92 15.67 9.87
N SER A 76 -10.30 14.59 9.37
CA SER A 76 -9.97 13.37 10.13
C SER A 76 -11.19 12.74 10.83
N ARG A 77 -12.37 12.82 10.20
CA ARG A 77 -13.61 12.19 10.67
C ARG A 77 -13.87 10.90 9.91
N ASP A 78 -13.00 9.91 10.11
CA ASP A 78 -12.90 8.73 9.24
C ASP A 78 -14.19 7.90 9.16
N GLY A 79 -14.87 7.67 10.29
CA GLY A 79 -16.14 6.94 10.29
C GLY A 79 -17.25 7.67 9.52
N ALA A 80 -17.31 9.00 9.62
CA ALA A 80 -18.26 9.80 8.84
C ALA A 80 -17.89 9.83 7.35
N ALA A 81 -16.59 9.86 7.04
CA ALA A 81 -16.10 9.77 5.67
C ALA A 81 -16.46 8.43 5.02
N ALA A 82 -16.19 7.31 5.71
CA ALA A 82 -16.54 5.97 5.25
C ALA A 82 -18.05 5.82 5.04
N HIS A 83 -18.86 6.32 5.98
CA HIS A 83 -20.31 6.35 5.83
C HIS A 83 -20.74 7.10 4.56
N ALA A 84 -20.23 8.31 4.34
CA ALA A 84 -20.58 9.12 3.18
C ALA A 84 -20.17 8.45 1.86
N PHE A 85 -19.00 7.81 1.78
CA PHE A 85 -18.62 7.03 0.59
C PHE A 85 -19.55 5.83 0.35
N ARG A 86 -19.96 5.12 1.39
CA ARG A 86 -20.97 4.04 1.26
C ARG A 86 -22.30 4.56 0.74
N GLN A 87 -22.75 5.73 1.19
CA GLN A 87 -23.96 6.35 0.66
C GLN A 87 -23.81 6.75 -0.81
N ALA A 88 -22.66 7.28 -1.22
CA ALA A 88 -22.38 7.56 -2.63
C ALA A 88 -22.50 6.29 -3.50
N LEU A 89 -21.93 5.17 -3.03
CA LEU A 89 -22.01 3.87 -3.68
C LEU A 89 -23.46 3.35 -3.77
N ARG A 90 -24.25 3.49 -2.70
CA ARG A 90 -25.66 3.07 -2.67
C ARG A 90 -26.57 3.91 -3.54
N ALA A 91 -26.30 5.22 -3.63
CA ALA A 91 -27.00 6.12 -4.52
C ALA A 91 -26.61 5.91 -6.00
N GLY A 92 -25.70 4.97 -6.29
CA GLY A 92 -25.39 4.58 -7.67
C GLY A 92 -24.31 5.41 -8.33
N ILE A 93 -23.36 5.98 -7.57
CA ILE A 93 -22.18 6.60 -8.18
C ILE A 93 -21.40 5.57 -9.00
N THR A 94 -21.22 5.86 -10.29
CA THR A 94 -20.49 5.00 -11.23
C THR A 94 -19.08 5.49 -11.48
N ASP A 95 -18.91 6.81 -11.58
CA ASP A 95 -17.59 7.43 -11.72
C ASP A 95 -16.70 7.11 -10.50
N ASN A 96 -15.46 6.69 -10.76
CA ASN A 96 -14.49 6.28 -9.74
C ASN A 96 -15.04 5.32 -8.66
N ARG A 97 -16.03 4.47 -8.99
CA ARG A 97 -16.68 3.56 -8.04
C ARG A 97 -15.68 2.69 -7.27
N TYR A 98 -14.66 2.17 -7.97
CA TYR A 98 -13.58 1.40 -7.34
C TYR A 98 -12.79 2.23 -6.33
N GLY A 99 -12.47 3.49 -6.65
CA GLY A 99 -11.79 4.42 -5.74
C GLY A 99 -12.57 4.66 -4.45
N TYR A 100 -13.88 4.87 -4.51
CA TYR A 100 -14.69 5.02 -3.29
C TYR A 100 -14.74 3.75 -2.44
N ARG A 101 -14.82 2.58 -3.07
CA ARG A 101 -14.71 1.29 -2.37
C ARG A 101 -13.35 1.14 -1.66
N ARG A 102 -12.25 1.62 -2.26
CA ARG A 102 -10.91 1.66 -1.63
C ARG A 102 -10.84 2.66 -0.48
N GLU A 103 -11.52 3.81 -0.59
CA GLU A 103 -11.62 4.77 0.50
C GLU A 103 -12.35 4.17 1.71
N VAL A 104 -13.48 3.49 1.51
CA VAL A 104 -14.20 2.76 2.58
C VAL A 104 -13.28 1.74 3.25
N GLN A 105 -12.63 0.88 2.46
CA GLN A 105 -11.66 -0.09 2.98
C GLN A 105 -10.55 0.59 3.80
N THR A 106 -9.97 1.68 3.29
CA THR A 106 -8.85 2.39 3.94
C THR A 106 -9.25 3.00 5.28
N LEU A 107 -10.49 3.51 5.38
CA LEU A 107 -11.00 4.22 6.55
C LEU A 107 -11.55 3.29 7.63
N GLU A 108 -12.10 2.13 7.23
CA GLU A 108 -12.69 1.15 8.14
C GLU A 108 -11.69 0.06 8.54
N ASN A 109 -10.64 -0.21 7.75
CA ASN A 109 -9.67 -1.23 8.11
C ASN A 109 -8.73 -0.75 9.22
N HIS A 110 -8.80 -1.43 10.37
CA HIS A 110 -7.94 -1.19 11.52
C HIS A 110 -6.88 -2.28 11.71
N PHE A 111 -6.94 -3.37 10.94
CA PHE A 111 -6.00 -4.48 11.05
C PHE A 111 -5.51 -4.88 9.67
N ASP A 112 -4.20 -4.84 9.46
CA ASP A 112 -3.57 -5.42 8.28
C ASP A 112 -2.89 -6.72 8.71
N ALA A 113 -3.08 -7.79 7.93
CA ALA A 113 -2.41 -9.07 8.10
C ALA A 113 -1.65 -9.42 6.84
N SER A 114 -0.42 -9.90 6.98
CA SER A 114 0.32 -10.41 5.84
C SER A 114 1.13 -11.65 6.18
N ALA A 115 1.31 -12.48 5.17
CA ALA A 115 2.20 -13.63 5.23
C ALA A 115 3.00 -13.68 3.93
N TYR A 116 4.27 -14.04 4.03
CA TYR A 116 5.11 -14.22 2.86
C TYR A 116 5.97 -15.47 2.96
N LEU A 117 6.33 -15.99 1.80
CA LEU A 117 7.32 -17.05 1.64
C LEU A 117 8.19 -16.68 0.44
N ILE A 118 9.50 -16.67 0.64
CA ILE A 118 10.50 -16.38 -0.39
C ILE A 118 11.40 -17.60 -0.49
N TYR A 119 11.49 -18.17 -1.68
CA TYR A 119 12.49 -19.16 -2.04
C TYR A 119 13.55 -18.50 -2.92
N ARG A 120 14.82 -18.66 -2.54
CA ARG A 120 15.98 -18.14 -3.26
C ARG A 120 16.96 -19.26 -3.60
N GLN A 121 17.13 -19.55 -4.88
CA GLN A 121 18.23 -20.40 -5.33
C GLN A 121 19.55 -19.64 -5.21
N ALA A 122 20.62 -20.33 -4.79
CA ALA A 122 21.92 -19.73 -4.50
C ALA A 122 21.83 -18.58 -3.48
N ALA A 123 21.01 -18.79 -2.45
CA ALA A 123 20.88 -17.91 -1.30
C ALA A 123 22.25 -17.64 -0.64
N LEU A 124 22.38 -16.46 -0.03
CA LEU A 124 23.48 -16.17 0.87
C LEU A 124 23.48 -17.20 2.00
N SER A 125 24.58 -17.93 2.18
CA SER A 125 24.63 -19.18 2.97
C SER A 125 24.90 -19.02 4.46
N ASP A 126 25.04 -17.81 5.00
CA ASP A 126 25.50 -17.61 6.38
C ASP A 126 24.40 -17.59 7.45
N GLY A 127 23.20 -18.10 7.14
CA GLY A 127 22.23 -18.58 8.15
C GLY A 127 21.58 -17.53 9.07
N LEU A 128 22.06 -16.29 9.07
CA LEU A 128 21.45 -15.18 9.78
C LEU A 128 20.33 -14.60 8.91
N LEU A 129 19.09 -14.71 9.38
CA LEU A 129 17.99 -13.98 8.78
C LEU A 129 18.37 -12.51 8.67
N ALA A 130 18.14 -11.90 7.50
CA ALA A 130 17.98 -10.47 7.37
C ALA A 130 16.89 -10.00 8.35
N ALA A 131 17.31 -9.61 9.55
CA ALA A 131 16.43 -9.15 10.62
C ALA A 131 15.62 -7.91 10.22
N ALA A 132 15.98 -7.24 9.10
CA ALA A 132 15.26 -6.13 8.48
C ALA A 132 13.94 -6.49 7.75
N GLY A 133 13.60 -7.79 7.57
CA GLY A 133 12.35 -8.23 6.93
C GLY A 133 12.58 -8.98 5.62
N PRO A 134 11.64 -8.93 4.65
CA PRO A 134 11.73 -9.72 3.42
C PRO A 134 12.93 -9.36 2.51
N SER A 135 14.14 -9.82 2.85
CA SER A 135 15.29 -9.91 1.93
C SER A 135 15.08 -10.92 0.81
N LEU A 136 15.27 -10.47 -0.43
CA LEU A 136 15.24 -11.33 -1.62
C LEU A 136 16.56 -12.09 -1.84
N ALA A 137 17.52 -11.95 -0.91
CA ALA A 137 18.83 -12.58 -0.98
C ALA A 137 18.90 -13.94 -0.25
N GLN A 138 17.82 -14.35 0.42
CA GLN A 138 17.74 -15.59 1.20
C GLN A 138 16.35 -16.21 1.15
N SER A 139 16.29 -17.52 1.46
CA SER A 139 15.03 -18.25 1.63
C SER A 139 14.46 -18.00 3.02
N GLN A 140 13.20 -17.58 3.09
CA GLN A 140 12.57 -17.19 4.36
C GLN A 140 11.04 -17.13 4.27
N GLY A 141 10.40 -17.29 5.41
CA GLY A 141 8.99 -17.00 5.61
C GLY A 141 8.78 -15.94 6.67
N GLY A 142 7.59 -15.36 6.69
CA GLY A 142 7.19 -14.50 7.78
C GLY A 142 5.71 -14.19 7.78
N VAL A 143 5.25 -13.75 8.95
CA VAL A 143 3.89 -13.26 9.18
C VAL A 143 3.97 -11.94 9.93
N GLU A 144 3.07 -11.03 9.60
CA GLU A 144 2.94 -9.73 10.27
C GLU A 144 1.46 -9.42 10.52
N LEU A 145 1.18 -8.90 11.69
CA LEU A 145 -0.09 -8.29 12.06
C LEU A 145 0.17 -6.84 12.44
N ALA A 146 -0.61 -5.92 11.87
CA ALA A 146 -0.51 -4.50 12.16
C ALA A 146 -1.87 -3.95 12.57
N TRP A 147 -1.89 -3.18 13.65
CA TRP A 147 -3.06 -2.50 14.16
C TRP A 147 -2.91 -0.99 13.94
N THR A 148 -3.94 -0.38 13.37
CA THR A 148 -4.09 1.07 13.20
C THR A 148 -4.99 1.59 14.32
N PRO A 149 -4.46 2.29 15.34
CA PRO A 149 -5.27 2.73 16.47
C PRO A 149 -6.41 3.65 16.02
N PRO A 150 -7.65 3.45 16.49
CA PRO A 150 -8.76 4.34 16.13
C PRO A 150 -8.46 5.80 16.51
N ARG A 151 -8.97 6.75 15.71
CA ARG A 151 -8.87 8.22 15.90
C ARG A 151 -7.49 8.85 15.71
N ILE A 152 -6.41 8.15 16.05
CA ILE A 152 -5.03 8.66 15.94
C ILE A 152 -4.22 7.98 14.84
N GLY A 153 -4.60 6.74 14.49
CA GLY A 153 -3.88 5.88 13.55
C GLY A 153 -3.97 6.38 12.12
N PHE A 154 -5.16 6.73 11.63
CA PHE A 154 -5.32 7.32 10.30
C PHE A 154 -5.73 8.79 10.40
N ARG A 155 -5.03 9.68 9.70
CA ARG A 155 -5.35 11.11 9.62
C ARG A 155 -5.02 11.65 8.23
N ASP A 156 -6.02 11.72 7.37
CA ASP A 156 -5.94 12.27 6.00
C ASP A 156 -4.77 11.72 5.16
N GLY A 157 -4.56 10.41 5.18
CA GLY A 157 -3.50 9.73 4.43
C GLY A 157 -2.18 9.56 5.19
N ARG A 158 -2.04 10.18 6.37
CA ARG A 158 -1.02 9.82 7.35
C ARG A 158 -1.47 8.57 8.10
N ARG A 159 -0.54 7.66 8.39
CA ARG A 159 -0.86 6.39 9.06
C ARG A 159 0.17 6.05 10.14
N LEU A 160 -0.31 5.83 11.35
CA LEU A 160 0.42 5.28 12.50
C LEU A 160 -0.10 3.88 12.78
N GLN A 161 0.81 2.92 12.92
CA GLN A 161 0.46 1.53 13.22
C GLN A 161 1.40 0.96 14.27
N ILE A 162 0.87 0.04 15.07
CA ILE A 162 1.64 -0.85 15.92
C ILE A 162 1.61 -2.21 15.22
N PHE A 163 2.75 -2.86 15.06
CA PHE A 163 2.83 -4.14 14.38
C PHE A 163 3.62 -5.15 15.21
N GLY A 164 3.31 -6.43 15.01
CA GLY A 164 4.08 -7.56 15.48
C GLY A 164 4.35 -8.50 14.32
N ARG A 165 5.55 -9.07 14.27
CA ARG A 165 5.94 -10.02 13.23
C ARG A 165 6.74 -11.19 13.78
N LEU A 166 6.70 -12.27 13.01
CA LEU A 166 7.56 -13.44 13.16
C LEU A 166 8.14 -13.75 11.78
N ALA A 167 9.45 -13.95 11.70
CA ALA A 167 10.15 -14.37 10.49
C ALA A 167 11.05 -15.57 10.79
N TRP A 168 11.28 -16.42 9.79
CA TRP A 168 12.13 -17.61 9.89
C TRP A 168 12.83 -17.88 8.56
N GLY A 169 14.03 -18.43 8.61
CA GLY A 169 14.73 -19.01 7.47
C GLY A 169 14.21 -20.41 7.16
N HIS A 170 14.40 -20.86 5.93
CA HIS A 170 14.13 -22.25 5.57
C HIS A 170 15.12 -22.77 4.55
N SER A 171 15.35 -24.08 4.54
CA SER A 171 16.17 -24.78 3.54
C SER A 171 15.41 -24.99 2.21
N ASP A 172 16.10 -25.52 1.20
CA ASP A 172 15.54 -25.74 -0.14
C ASP A 172 14.37 -26.73 -0.18
N ASP A 173 14.29 -27.65 0.79
CA ASP A 173 13.18 -28.58 1.01
C ASP A 173 12.06 -27.97 1.88
N PHE A 174 12.14 -26.66 2.18
CA PHE A 174 11.22 -25.90 3.02
C PHE A 174 11.20 -26.34 4.50
N ALA A 175 12.20 -27.09 4.97
CA ALA A 175 12.35 -27.33 6.40
C ALA A 175 12.69 -26.01 7.11
N LEU A 176 11.98 -25.74 8.21
CA LEU A 176 12.14 -24.52 8.98
C LEU A 176 13.48 -24.54 9.72
N GLN A 177 14.25 -23.45 9.63
CA GLN A 177 15.49 -23.27 10.37
C GLN A 177 15.17 -22.62 11.72
N GLU A 178 14.89 -23.43 12.73
CA GLU A 178 14.41 -22.97 14.05
C GLU A 178 15.35 -21.96 14.71
N ASP A 179 16.66 -22.17 14.58
CA ASP A 179 17.69 -21.28 15.13
C ASP A 179 17.63 -19.86 14.56
N SER A 180 17.04 -19.67 13.39
CA SER A 180 16.94 -18.36 12.75
C SER A 180 15.71 -17.57 13.18
N ALA A 181 14.72 -18.20 13.84
CA ALA A 181 13.43 -17.59 14.12
C ALA A 181 13.56 -16.24 14.86
N GLN A 182 12.94 -15.20 14.33
CA GLN A 182 13.01 -13.83 14.85
C GLN A 182 11.62 -13.28 15.05
N ALA A 183 11.30 -12.89 16.29
CA ALA A 183 10.11 -12.11 16.60
C ALA A 183 10.45 -10.62 16.67
N GLY A 184 9.45 -9.77 16.49
CA GLY A 184 9.59 -8.35 16.73
C GLY A 184 8.26 -7.64 16.90
N VAL A 185 8.29 -6.55 17.66
CA VAL A 185 7.14 -5.67 17.90
C VAL A 185 7.60 -4.23 17.72
N GLY A 186 6.86 -3.48 16.91
CA GLY A 186 7.27 -2.15 16.53
C GLY A 186 6.12 -1.19 16.29
N VAL A 187 6.51 0.05 16.04
CA VAL A 187 5.62 1.14 15.64
C VAL A 187 6.12 1.69 14.32
N ARG A 188 5.21 1.92 13.37
CA ARG A 188 5.52 2.56 12.09
C ARG A 188 4.63 3.75 11.81
N TYR A 189 5.21 4.77 11.19
CA TYR A 189 4.55 6.01 10.87
C TYR A 189 4.85 6.48 9.45
N LYS A 190 3.78 6.79 8.71
CA LYS A 190 3.78 7.47 7.42
C LYS A 190 3.36 8.94 7.63
N PRO A 191 4.31 9.90 7.67
CA PRO A 191 4.00 11.30 7.94
C PRO A 191 3.45 12.07 6.73
N TRP A 192 3.76 11.67 5.51
CA TRP A 192 3.33 12.36 4.29
C TRP A 192 2.18 11.64 3.61
N ARG A 193 1.23 12.42 3.12
CA ARG A 193 0.07 11.93 2.37
C ARG A 193 0.45 11.48 0.96
N ASP A 194 1.23 12.29 0.26
CA ASP A 194 1.50 12.14 -1.17
C ASP A 194 2.76 11.29 -1.47
N HIS A 195 3.49 10.90 -0.42
CA HIS A 195 4.68 10.06 -0.52
C HIS A 195 4.54 8.86 0.40
N ASN A 196 4.82 7.64 -0.09
CA ASN A 196 4.79 6.45 0.73
C ASN A 196 6.15 6.20 1.41
N LEU A 197 6.59 7.18 2.20
CA LEU A 197 7.76 7.06 3.06
C LEU A 197 7.29 6.72 4.48
N VAL A 198 7.76 5.60 5.00
CA VAL A 198 7.40 5.03 6.30
C VAL A 198 8.66 4.94 7.15
N PHE A 199 8.58 5.45 8.38
CA PHE A 199 9.60 5.22 9.40
C PHE A 199 9.09 4.23 10.42
N SER A 200 9.95 3.34 10.91
CA SER A 200 9.59 2.45 12.01
C SER A 200 10.72 2.29 13.02
N GLY A 201 10.32 2.07 14.27
CA GLY A 201 11.17 1.58 15.34
C GLY A 201 10.61 0.24 15.82
N GLU A 202 11.47 -0.76 15.97
CA GLU A 202 11.08 -2.12 16.32
C GLU A 202 12.02 -2.68 17.39
N ARG A 203 11.42 -3.32 18.39
CA ARG A 203 12.16 -4.16 19.33
C ARG A 203 12.20 -5.57 18.75
N LEU A 204 13.41 -6.04 18.45
CA LEU A 204 13.66 -7.42 18.05
C LEU A 204 13.74 -8.28 19.31
N ALA A 205 13.12 -9.45 19.24
CA ALA A 205 13.15 -10.47 20.28
C ALA A 205 13.64 -11.79 19.68
N ALA A 206 14.79 -12.27 20.16
CA ALA A 206 15.35 -13.53 19.70
C ALA A 206 14.44 -14.69 20.08
N VAL A 207 14.10 -15.54 19.10
CA VAL A 207 13.36 -16.79 19.33
C VAL A 207 14.29 -17.99 19.09
N GLY A 208 15.04 -17.95 17.99
CA GLY A 208 16.09 -18.92 17.70
C GLY A 208 17.46 -18.48 18.21
N SER A 209 18.39 -19.44 18.31
CA SER A 209 19.74 -19.22 18.87
C SER A 209 20.64 -18.30 18.02
N ALA A 210 20.33 -18.15 16.73
CA ALA A 210 21.01 -17.26 15.79
C ALA A 210 20.24 -15.94 15.55
N ALA A 211 19.13 -15.71 16.28
CA ALA A 211 18.35 -14.48 16.18
C ALA A 211 18.93 -13.36 17.08
N ARG A 212 18.37 -12.15 16.94
CA ARG A 212 18.87 -10.94 17.59
C ARG A 212 17.92 -10.41 18.64
N ASP A 213 18.51 -9.88 19.71
CA ASP A 213 17.82 -9.20 20.81
C ASP A 213 18.16 -7.70 20.81
N ASP A 214 17.90 -7.03 19.69
CA ASP A 214 18.31 -5.63 19.45
C ASP A 214 17.15 -4.66 19.19
N TRP A 215 17.50 -3.41 18.95
CA TRP A 215 16.58 -2.42 18.39
C TRP A 215 16.85 -2.25 16.91
N MET A 216 15.78 -2.03 16.14
CA MET A 216 15.88 -1.71 14.73
C MET A 216 15.15 -0.41 14.41
N LEU A 217 15.82 0.44 13.64
CA LEU A 217 15.23 1.63 13.02
C LEU A 217 15.19 1.42 11.51
N ARG A 218 14.09 1.80 10.87
CA ARG A 218 13.88 1.57 9.44
C ARG A 218 13.22 2.75 8.77
N ALA A 219 13.60 3.00 7.52
CA ALA A 219 12.98 3.94 6.62
C ALA A 219 12.71 3.23 5.28
N SER A 220 11.44 3.07 4.93
CA SER A 220 11.01 2.40 3.71
C SER A 220 10.27 3.37 2.80
N TYR A 221 10.63 3.43 1.53
CA TYR A 221 9.93 4.19 0.52
C TYR A 221 9.36 3.26 -0.54
N SER A 222 8.10 3.49 -0.94
CA SER A 222 7.56 2.84 -2.13
C SER A 222 6.85 3.82 -3.07
N TRP A 223 6.87 3.46 -4.34
CA TRP A 223 6.12 4.11 -5.39
C TRP A 223 5.70 3.07 -6.42
N ASP A 224 4.50 3.21 -6.96
CA ASP A 224 4.03 2.35 -8.02
C ASP A 224 3.07 3.08 -8.97
N THR A 225 2.90 2.48 -10.13
CA THR A 225 1.82 2.79 -11.06
C THR A 225 1.35 1.50 -11.69
N GLY A 226 0.03 1.28 -11.66
CA GLY A 226 -0.56 0.09 -12.25
C GLY A 226 -0.36 -1.20 -11.43
N TYR A 227 -0.01 -1.09 -10.15
CA TYR A 227 0.04 -2.23 -9.23
C TYR A 227 -1.35 -2.73 -8.83
N ASP A 228 -2.29 -1.80 -8.63
CA ASP A 228 -3.70 -2.10 -8.35
C ASP A 228 -4.50 -2.40 -9.63
N LEU A 229 -5.64 -3.08 -9.44
CA LEU A 229 -6.60 -3.40 -10.49
C LEU A 229 -7.15 -2.12 -11.14
N GLN A 230 -7.10 -2.03 -12.47
CA GLN A 230 -7.80 -0.99 -13.22
C GLN A 230 -9.14 -1.53 -13.75
N PRO A 231 -10.29 -1.00 -13.26
CA PRO A 231 -11.62 -1.52 -13.58
C PRO A 231 -11.93 -1.59 -15.09
N GLU A 232 -11.60 -0.52 -15.80
CA GLU A 232 -12.02 -0.29 -17.19
C GLU A 232 -11.00 -0.81 -18.21
N GLU A 233 -9.77 -1.07 -17.77
CA GLU A 233 -8.68 -1.45 -18.65
C GLU A 233 -8.48 -2.97 -18.67
N LYS A 234 -8.02 -3.50 -19.81
CA LYS A 234 -7.58 -4.91 -19.91
C LYS A 234 -6.07 -5.07 -19.75
N SER A 235 -5.32 -4.01 -20.05
CA SER A 235 -3.87 -3.97 -20.01
C SER A 235 -3.39 -2.56 -19.72
N TRP A 236 -2.39 -2.39 -18.87
CA TRP A 236 -1.81 -1.09 -18.55
C TRP A 236 -0.32 -1.18 -18.21
N THR A 237 0.34 -0.02 -18.15
CA THR A 237 1.75 0.06 -17.73
C THR A 237 1.86 -0.26 -16.25
N TYR A 238 2.77 -1.17 -15.93
CA TYR A 238 3.11 -1.57 -14.58
C TYR A 238 4.52 -1.10 -14.26
N ALA A 239 4.68 -0.35 -13.18
CA ALA A 239 5.99 -0.04 -12.64
C ALA A 239 5.94 0.05 -11.12
N THR A 240 6.97 -0.45 -10.45
CA THR A 240 7.14 -0.34 -9.00
C THR A 240 8.56 0.07 -8.67
N LEU A 241 8.71 0.76 -7.55
CA LEU A 241 9.96 1.07 -6.89
C LEU A 241 9.74 0.85 -5.39
N TYR A 242 10.60 0.04 -4.79
CA TYR A 242 10.68 -0.16 -3.35
C TYR A 242 12.12 0.08 -2.91
N LEU A 243 12.31 0.88 -1.88
CA LEU A 243 13.59 1.18 -1.26
C LEU A 243 13.46 1.02 0.24
N ASP A 244 14.46 0.44 0.85
CA ASP A 244 14.45 0.13 2.27
C ASP A 244 15.82 0.35 2.87
N ALA A 245 15.86 1.06 4.00
CA ALA A 245 17.05 1.26 4.79
C ALA A 245 16.74 0.88 6.23
N ALA A 246 17.51 -0.05 6.79
CA ALA A 246 17.40 -0.49 8.17
C ALA A 246 18.74 -0.36 8.88
N MET A 247 18.67 -0.06 10.16
CA MET A 247 19.78 -0.01 11.10
C MET A 247 19.40 -0.88 12.29
N ILE A 248 20.22 -1.88 12.60
CA ILE A 248 20.07 -2.76 13.76
C ILE A 248 21.19 -2.44 14.73
N ASP A 249 20.87 -2.47 16.03
CA ASP A 249 21.75 -2.01 17.11
C ASP A 249 22.24 -0.56 16.90
N PRO A 250 21.43 0.46 17.21
CA PRO A 250 21.84 1.85 17.00
C PRO A 250 23.09 2.29 17.77
N ALA A 251 23.56 1.52 18.76
CA ALA A 251 24.81 1.81 19.45
C ALA A 251 26.03 1.38 18.63
N ASP A 252 25.93 0.25 17.92
CA ASP A 252 26.94 -0.28 17.00
C ASP A 252 26.27 -0.79 15.70
N PRO A 253 26.01 0.11 14.74
CA PRO A 253 24.96 -0.10 13.75
C PRO A 253 25.34 -1.03 12.60
N ASP A 254 24.62 -2.15 12.51
CA ASP A 254 24.52 -2.94 11.29
C ASP A 254 23.54 -2.29 10.33
N LEU A 255 24.03 -1.92 9.14
CA LEU A 255 23.26 -1.23 8.13
C LEU A 255 22.83 -2.19 7.02
N LEU A 256 21.54 -2.18 6.71
CA LEU A 256 20.96 -2.92 5.60
C LEU A 256 20.26 -1.96 4.65
N LEU A 257 20.62 -2.00 3.39
CA LEU A 257 19.96 -1.27 2.32
C LEU A 257 19.45 -2.27 1.29
N ALA A 258 18.17 -2.17 0.94
CA ALA A 258 17.57 -2.98 -0.11
C ALA A 258 16.79 -2.09 -1.06
N GLY A 259 16.76 -2.47 -2.33
CA GLY A 259 16.01 -1.76 -3.35
C GLY A 259 15.59 -2.67 -4.47
N GLU A 260 14.40 -2.43 -5.02
CA GLU A 260 13.90 -3.13 -6.17
C GLU A 260 13.04 -2.22 -7.04
N ALA A 261 13.27 -2.26 -8.34
CA ALA A 261 12.41 -1.63 -9.32
C ALA A 261 11.94 -2.65 -10.35
N ARG A 262 10.65 -2.59 -10.69
CA ARG A 262 10.03 -3.43 -11.71
C ARG A 262 9.41 -2.56 -12.78
N TYR A 263 9.49 -2.99 -14.04
CA TYR A 263 8.83 -2.32 -15.14
C TYR A 263 8.30 -3.33 -16.15
N GLY A 264 7.02 -3.20 -16.53
CA GLY A 264 6.37 -4.17 -17.40
C GLY A 264 4.93 -3.78 -17.77
N ARG A 265 4.11 -4.81 -17.97
CA ARG A 265 2.69 -4.66 -18.30
C ARG A 265 1.85 -5.47 -17.32
N ALA A 266 0.79 -4.88 -16.80
CA ALA A 266 -0.25 -5.61 -16.10
C ALA A 266 -1.34 -6.02 -17.08
N LEU A 267 -1.77 -7.27 -17.01
CA LEU A 267 -2.79 -7.87 -17.86
C LEU A 267 -3.86 -8.48 -16.97
N ARG A 268 -5.12 -8.06 -17.14
CA ARG A 268 -6.24 -8.73 -16.46
C ARG A 268 -6.58 -10.00 -17.23
N ILE A 269 -6.21 -11.15 -16.66
CA ILE A 269 -6.39 -12.47 -17.30
C ILE A 269 -7.69 -13.16 -16.87
N PHE A 270 -8.26 -12.77 -15.73
CA PHE A 270 -9.51 -13.30 -15.20
C PHE A 270 -10.26 -12.26 -14.36
N GLY A 271 -11.58 -12.38 -14.30
CA GLY A 271 -12.44 -11.59 -13.42
C GLY A 271 -12.84 -10.21 -13.96
N GLY A 272 -13.73 -9.55 -13.21
CA GLY A 272 -14.26 -8.23 -13.54
C GLY A 272 -13.72 -7.13 -12.64
N ALA A 273 -14.27 -5.93 -12.76
CA ALA A 273 -13.90 -4.76 -11.95
C ALA A 273 -14.28 -4.86 -10.46
N TYR A 274 -15.28 -5.68 -10.13
CA TYR A 274 -15.99 -5.64 -8.84
C TYR A 274 -16.21 -7.04 -8.23
N GLY A 275 -15.36 -8.00 -8.62
CA GLY A 275 -15.34 -9.39 -8.14
C GLY A 275 -13.90 -9.89 -8.08
N PRO A 276 -13.67 -11.17 -7.72
CA PRO A 276 -12.34 -11.76 -7.77
C PRO A 276 -11.71 -11.59 -9.16
N ALA A 277 -10.46 -11.16 -9.20
CA ALA A 277 -9.73 -10.87 -10.43
C ALA A 277 -8.30 -11.35 -10.34
N VAL A 278 -7.73 -11.75 -11.48
CA VAL A 278 -6.32 -12.16 -11.56
C VAL A 278 -5.59 -11.25 -12.55
N LEU A 279 -4.47 -10.71 -12.10
CA LEU A 279 -3.52 -9.97 -12.93
C LEU A 279 -2.30 -10.82 -13.20
N ALA A 280 -1.86 -10.89 -14.45
CA ALA A 280 -0.53 -11.32 -14.82
C ALA A 280 0.34 -10.09 -15.08
N THR A 281 1.53 -10.01 -14.46
CA THR A 281 2.46 -8.91 -14.71
C THR A 281 3.83 -9.43 -15.18
N PRO A 282 4.03 -9.68 -16.49
CA PRO A 282 5.36 -9.84 -17.05
C PRO A 282 6.15 -8.53 -16.92
N HIS A 283 7.36 -8.60 -16.40
CA HIS A 283 8.20 -7.42 -16.12
C HIS A 283 9.70 -7.72 -16.22
N LEU A 284 10.47 -6.65 -16.32
CA LEU A 284 11.89 -6.65 -15.99
C LEU A 284 12.05 -6.17 -14.54
N VAL A 285 13.04 -6.72 -13.84
CA VAL A 285 13.41 -6.32 -12.48
C VAL A 285 14.89 -5.91 -12.44
N ILE A 286 15.18 -4.91 -11.62
CA ILE A 286 16.51 -4.63 -11.09
C ILE A 286 16.38 -4.58 -9.57
N ALA A 287 17.29 -5.26 -8.87
CA ALA A 287 17.31 -5.33 -7.41
C ALA A 287 18.74 -5.11 -6.90
N GLY A 288 18.86 -4.49 -5.75
CA GLY A 288 20.12 -4.24 -5.08
C GLY A 288 19.98 -4.46 -3.58
N ASN A 289 20.97 -5.12 -2.98
CA ASN A 289 21.08 -5.27 -1.54
C ASN A 289 22.51 -4.92 -1.12
N VAL A 290 22.64 -4.17 -0.04
CA VAL A 290 23.92 -3.86 0.62
C VAL A 290 23.74 -4.13 2.09
N GLN A 291 24.67 -4.88 2.67
CA GLN A 291 24.75 -5.14 4.09
C GLN A 291 26.13 -4.73 4.56
N LYS A 292 26.18 -3.96 5.65
CA LYS A 292 27.42 -3.55 6.30
C LYS A 292 27.33 -3.86 7.78
N ASP A 293 28.30 -4.62 8.27
CA ASP A 293 28.57 -4.86 9.68
C ASP A 293 29.99 -4.38 10.04
N ASP A 294 30.42 -4.62 11.27
CA ASP A 294 31.74 -4.19 11.79
C ASP A 294 32.94 -4.79 11.04
N PHE A 295 32.75 -5.92 10.36
CA PHE A 295 33.84 -6.69 9.79
C PHE A 295 33.84 -6.62 8.26
N HIS A 296 32.66 -6.58 7.64
CA HIS A 296 32.47 -6.77 6.21
C HIS A 296 31.36 -5.86 5.65
N THR A 297 31.57 -5.43 4.40
CA THR A 297 30.49 -4.86 3.58
C THR A 297 30.26 -5.81 2.42
N THR A 298 29.01 -6.23 2.23
CA THR A 298 28.58 -7.10 1.15
C THR A 298 27.54 -6.40 0.30
N ALA A 299 27.71 -6.41 -1.01
CA ALA A 299 26.76 -5.87 -1.97
C ALA A 299 26.36 -6.93 -3.01
N LEU A 300 25.12 -6.88 -3.44
CA LEU A 300 24.57 -7.71 -4.52
C LEU A 300 23.66 -6.85 -5.39
N VAL A 301 23.97 -6.76 -6.69
CA VAL A 301 23.12 -6.11 -7.68
C VAL A 301 22.72 -7.12 -8.74
N GLU A 302 21.44 -7.19 -9.02
CA GLU A 302 20.83 -8.20 -9.89
C GLU A 302 19.84 -7.57 -10.85
N ALA A 303 19.70 -8.19 -12.01
CA ALA A 303 18.64 -7.85 -12.96
C ALA A 303 18.12 -9.09 -13.68
N GLY A 304 16.89 -9.03 -14.18
CA GLY A 304 16.37 -10.10 -15.01
C GLY A 304 14.88 -10.02 -15.29
N PRO A 305 14.33 -11.04 -15.97
CA PRO A 305 12.90 -11.13 -16.25
C PRO A 305 12.11 -11.68 -15.05
N GLY A 306 10.85 -11.29 -14.96
CA GLY A 306 9.91 -11.75 -13.97
C GLY A 306 8.49 -11.87 -14.50
N LEU A 307 7.71 -12.70 -13.83
CA LEU A 307 6.27 -12.84 -14.01
C LEU A 307 5.63 -12.93 -12.63
N SER A 308 4.57 -12.15 -12.39
CA SER A 308 3.70 -12.41 -11.25
C SER A 308 2.27 -12.69 -11.67
N ALA A 309 1.59 -13.48 -10.86
CA ALA A 309 0.16 -13.72 -10.89
C ALA A 309 -0.43 -13.23 -9.57
N LYS A 310 -1.26 -12.19 -9.62
CA LYS A 310 -1.88 -11.57 -8.44
C LYS A 310 -3.38 -11.76 -8.47
N LEU A 311 -3.89 -12.52 -7.51
CA LEU A 311 -5.31 -12.72 -7.24
C LEU A 311 -5.80 -11.65 -6.26
N PHE A 312 -6.88 -10.96 -6.61
CA PHE A 312 -7.65 -10.10 -5.73
C PHE A 312 -8.88 -10.87 -5.26
N PHE A 313 -9.12 -10.91 -3.96
CA PHE A 313 -10.23 -11.65 -3.36
C PHE A 313 -10.87 -10.88 -2.19
N ALA A 314 -11.97 -11.43 -1.67
CA ALA A 314 -12.82 -10.85 -0.63
C ALA A 314 -13.41 -9.49 -1.03
N ASP A 315 -14.60 -9.50 -1.64
CA ASP A 315 -15.37 -8.29 -1.91
C ASP A 315 -16.51 -8.15 -0.89
N ALA A 316 -16.69 -6.95 -0.32
CA ALA A 316 -17.98 -6.53 0.23
C ALA A 316 -18.63 -5.55 -0.75
N PRO A 317 -19.98 -5.47 -0.87
CA PRO A 317 -20.64 -4.67 -1.89
C PRO A 317 -20.17 -3.20 -1.95
N GLU A 318 -19.83 -2.62 -0.79
CA GLU A 318 -19.36 -1.24 -0.64
C GLU A 318 -17.89 -1.07 -0.23
N SER A 319 -17.11 -2.15 -0.12
CA SER A 319 -15.64 -2.11 0.15
C SER A 319 -14.87 -2.72 -1.01
N ALA A 320 -13.66 -2.25 -1.31
CA ALA A 320 -12.83 -2.88 -2.34
C ALA A 320 -12.28 -4.22 -1.85
N HIS A 321 -11.54 -4.92 -2.72
CA HIS A 321 -10.90 -6.19 -2.42
C HIS A 321 -10.13 -6.13 -1.10
N GLY A 322 -10.63 -6.88 -0.13
CA GLY A 322 -10.09 -7.00 1.23
C GLY A 322 -8.73 -7.67 1.24
N GLY A 323 -8.45 -8.60 0.31
CA GLY A 323 -7.19 -9.34 0.30
C GLY A 323 -6.60 -9.58 -1.08
N THR A 324 -5.30 -9.85 -1.09
CA THR A 324 -4.57 -10.23 -2.29
C THR A 324 -3.63 -11.40 -2.02
N LEU A 325 -3.43 -12.24 -3.05
CA LEU A 325 -2.43 -13.30 -3.09
C LEU A 325 -1.60 -13.07 -4.34
N GLU A 326 -0.30 -12.83 -4.19
CA GLU A 326 0.63 -12.67 -5.30
C GLU A 326 1.65 -13.82 -5.30
N LEU A 327 1.76 -14.49 -6.44
CA LEU A 327 2.85 -15.41 -6.75
C LEU A 327 3.76 -14.73 -7.76
N LEU A 328 5.00 -14.47 -7.39
CA LEU A 328 6.02 -13.81 -8.18
C LEU A 328 7.15 -14.79 -8.43
N VAL A 329 7.55 -14.94 -9.69
CA VAL A 329 8.72 -15.73 -10.09
C VAL A 329 9.62 -14.86 -10.94
N GLN A 330 10.90 -14.83 -10.60
CA GLN A 330 11.93 -14.07 -11.29
C GLN A 330 13.16 -14.94 -11.51
N TYR A 331 13.80 -14.75 -12.66
CA TYR A 331 15.17 -15.23 -12.85
C TYR A 331 16.10 -14.03 -12.73
N ARG A 332 17.00 -14.05 -11.75
CA ARG A 332 17.90 -12.94 -11.46
C ARG A 332 19.33 -13.28 -11.82
N VAL A 333 19.94 -12.43 -12.62
CA VAL A 333 21.36 -12.52 -12.97
C VAL A 333 22.12 -11.52 -12.11
N LYS A 334 23.16 -11.98 -11.41
CA LYS A 334 24.10 -11.10 -10.72
C LYS A 334 24.86 -10.26 -11.76
N ILE A 335 24.74 -8.94 -11.63
CA ILE A 335 25.40 -7.96 -12.51
C ILE A 335 26.43 -7.11 -11.78
N GLY A 336 26.52 -7.21 -10.45
CA GLY A 336 27.51 -6.50 -9.66
C GLY A 336 27.52 -6.89 -8.18
N GLY A 337 28.49 -6.35 -7.45
CA GLY A 337 28.70 -6.62 -6.04
C GLY A 337 29.62 -7.82 -5.76
N ASP A 338 30.10 -7.90 -4.52
CA ASP A 338 31.05 -8.88 -4.00
C ASP A 338 30.39 -10.06 -3.27
N SER A 339 29.05 -10.03 -3.12
CA SER A 339 28.27 -11.10 -2.50
C SER A 339 28.58 -12.48 -3.08
N ALA A 340 28.70 -13.50 -2.22
CA ALA A 340 28.81 -14.90 -2.64
C ALA A 340 27.54 -15.43 -3.33
N GLY A 341 26.41 -14.73 -3.18
CA GLY A 341 25.14 -15.07 -3.80
C GLY A 341 25.23 -15.09 -5.33
N GLY A 342 24.62 -16.09 -5.93
CA GLY A 342 24.70 -16.35 -7.36
C GLY A 342 23.45 -15.93 -8.14
N SER A 343 23.58 -15.93 -9.47
CA SER A 343 22.41 -15.87 -10.36
C SER A 343 21.49 -17.07 -10.11
N GLY A 344 20.18 -16.86 -10.14
CA GLY A 344 19.24 -17.96 -9.93
C GLY A 344 17.79 -17.52 -9.87
N MET A 345 16.91 -18.49 -9.65
CA MET A 345 15.48 -18.25 -9.48
C MET A 345 15.17 -17.62 -8.11
N VAL A 346 14.19 -16.74 -8.09
CA VAL A 346 13.52 -16.24 -6.89
C VAL A 346 12.02 -16.47 -7.07
N ALA A 347 11.41 -17.15 -6.11
CA ALA A 347 9.97 -17.29 -6.04
C ALA A 347 9.47 -16.64 -4.75
N THR A 348 8.42 -15.84 -4.85
CA THR A 348 7.85 -15.12 -3.73
C THR A 348 6.34 -15.30 -3.75
N MET A 349 5.80 -15.78 -2.64
CA MET A 349 4.37 -15.80 -2.37
C MET A 349 4.08 -14.77 -1.29
N VAL A 350 3.10 -13.90 -1.52
CA VAL A 350 2.64 -12.92 -0.52
C VAL A 350 1.13 -12.96 -0.44
N VAL A 351 0.62 -13.03 0.78
CA VAL A 351 -0.79 -12.84 1.11
C VAL A 351 -0.92 -11.56 1.93
N GLN A 352 -1.88 -10.72 1.59
CA GLN A 352 -2.24 -9.51 2.33
C GLN A 352 -3.74 -9.48 2.56
N TYR A 353 -4.17 -9.04 3.73
CA TYR A 353 -5.56 -8.86 4.13
C TYR A 353 -5.73 -7.60 4.99
#